data_AF-A0A0W4ZEL8-F1
#
_entry.id   AF-A0A0W4ZEL8-F1
#
_cell.length_a   1.000
_cell.length_b   1.000
_cell.length_c   1.000
_cell.angle_alpha   90.00
_cell.angle_beta   90.00
_cell.angle_gamma   90.00
#
_symmetry.space_group_name_H-M   'P 1'
#
loop_
_entity.id
_entity.type
_entity.pdbx_description
1 polymer ?
#
loop_
_entity_poly.entity_id
_entity_poly.type
_entity_poly.pdbx_seq_one_letter_code
_entity_poly.pdbx_strand_id
1 'polypeptide(L)'
;MIRKCYILLCLIVALIRADKPKKMICHDRKGCYPEVFEATDVFQVVHQDQILPPGLHIRINFNTGIKEAKIMDEGDENKNSVILVYQDGHIQSTEPVDKEIPHSHLDEIKPNLKIPQEDHDQFSMALSFLESDKYQESEEDLTNILLLLEELSHELEFGIRICKSRIIVEHLMHLLKSSKSIHVKKLAITVLGSSLQNNPQALLHISDLKLVKILLEKLDDESDDSVMIKILYTLSSIVRSQNEMEEFHLTQGDKILYKVFEKTQNPALISKCANFVADNYLKIENYDHDRFKASSLSFSMSVDSTVKHWCKSLQKKFLEIYLNIDSKEKILSALSSLRKKHSNLCKPIDSFLEFLDHEIASTHSENNSYITLLSSVQYLFKDSNA
;
A
#
# COMPACT_ATOMS: atom_id res chain seq x y z
N MET A 1 -3.97 48.28 -70.99
CA MET A 1 -4.96 47.19 -70.74
C MET A 1 -4.23 46.08 -70.01
N ILE A 2 -4.31 46.03 -68.68
CA ILE A 2 -5.35 45.32 -67.89
C ILE A 2 -5.06 43.81 -67.82
N ARG A 3 -4.52 43.44 -66.64
CA ARG A 3 -4.89 42.33 -65.74
C ARG A 3 -4.69 40.85 -66.15
N LYS A 4 -4.00 40.18 -65.21
CA LYS A 4 -4.21 38.83 -64.65
C LYS A 4 -3.70 37.63 -65.46
N CYS A 5 -2.57 37.06 -65.00
CA CYS A 5 -2.47 35.65 -64.57
C CYS A 5 -1.03 35.30 -64.13
N TYR A 6 -0.47 36.05 -63.19
CA TYR A 6 0.76 35.68 -62.47
C TYR A 6 0.42 34.91 -61.19
N ILE A 7 -0.23 33.74 -61.31
CA ILE A 7 -0.29 32.72 -60.25
C ILE A 7 -0.41 31.36 -60.93
N LEU A 8 0.67 30.89 -61.59
CA LEU A 8 0.81 29.48 -61.94
C LEU A 8 2.30 29.11 -62.10
N LEU A 9 3.12 29.57 -61.16
CA LEU A 9 4.51 29.17 -61.05
C LEU A 9 4.82 29.03 -59.57
N CYS A 10 4.44 27.88 -58.99
CA CYS A 10 4.92 27.29 -57.72
C CYS A 10 3.98 26.17 -57.23
N LEU A 11 3.61 25.20 -58.09
CA LEU A 11 2.79 24.05 -57.68
C LEU A 11 3.32 22.67 -58.13
N ILE A 12 4.61 22.53 -58.41
CA ILE A 12 5.26 21.20 -58.58
C ILE A 12 6.68 21.17 -57.97
N VAL A 13 6.86 21.80 -56.79
CA VAL A 13 7.95 21.43 -55.87
C VAL A 13 7.37 21.40 -54.44
N ALA A 14 6.21 20.79 -54.27
CA ALA A 14 5.79 20.29 -52.97
C ALA A 14 6.40 18.88 -52.84
N LEU A 15 7.66 18.89 -52.39
CA LEU A 15 8.32 17.85 -51.62
C LEU A 15 7.52 16.54 -51.51
N ILE A 16 7.83 15.59 -52.40
CA ILE A 16 7.79 14.18 -52.01
C ILE A 16 8.85 14.06 -50.90
N ARG A 17 8.48 14.40 -49.67
CA ARG A 17 9.15 13.85 -48.50
C ARG A 17 8.83 12.36 -48.58
N ALA A 18 9.78 11.60 -49.11
CA ALA A 18 9.84 10.18 -48.87
C ALA A 18 9.75 10.01 -47.34
N ASP A 19 8.58 9.63 -46.85
CA ASP A 19 8.38 9.36 -45.44
C ASP A 19 9.32 8.18 -45.12
N LYS A 20 10.34 8.44 -44.30
CA LYS A 20 11.28 7.39 -43.91
C LYS A 20 10.44 6.27 -43.29
N PRO A 21 10.69 4.99 -43.60
CA PRO A 21 9.92 3.90 -43.04
C PRO A 21 9.98 4.00 -41.51
N LYS A 22 8.82 4.29 -40.89
CA LYS A 22 8.69 4.42 -39.45
C LYS A 22 8.99 3.06 -38.83
N LYS A 23 9.95 3.02 -37.92
CA LYS A 23 10.30 1.79 -37.21
C LYS A 23 9.16 1.48 -36.23
N MET A 24 8.59 0.29 -36.38
CA MET A 24 7.45 -0.18 -35.58
C MET A 24 7.95 -1.21 -34.58
N ILE A 25 7.40 -1.19 -33.36
CA ILE A 25 7.59 -2.22 -32.36
C ILE A 25 6.33 -3.09 -32.34
N CYS A 26 6.51 -4.39 -32.52
CA CYS A 26 5.43 -5.37 -32.60
C CYS A 26 5.57 -6.38 -31.47
N HIS A 27 4.49 -6.60 -30.71
CA HIS A 27 4.43 -7.61 -29.67
C HIS A 27 3.44 -8.69 -30.05
N ASP A 28 3.83 -9.96 -29.88
CA ASP A 28 2.96 -11.10 -30.16
C ASP A 28 1.67 -10.98 -29.34
N ARG A 29 0.55 -10.82 -30.05
CA ARG A 29 -0.84 -10.64 -29.55
C ARG A 29 -1.24 -9.25 -29.03
N LYS A 30 -0.36 -8.23 -29.05
CA LYS A 30 -0.70 -6.85 -28.59
C LYS A 30 -0.68 -5.79 -29.70
N GLY A 31 -0.52 -6.19 -30.95
CA GLY A 31 -0.45 -5.28 -32.09
C GLY A 31 0.93 -4.63 -32.26
N CYS A 32 1.04 -3.78 -33.28
CA CYS A 32 2.25 -3.01 -33.57
C CYS A 32 1.99 -1.53 -33.36
N TYR A 33 2.97 -0.81 -32.82
CA TYR A 33 2.94 0.64 -32.65
C TYR A 33 4.26 1.29 -33.05
N PRO A 34 4.28 2.59 -33.35
CA PRO A 34 5.52 3.30 -33.71
C PRO A 34 6.54 3.29 -32.56
N GLU A 35 7.83 3.18 -32.89
CA GLU A 35 8.93 3.26 -31.92
C GLU A 35 8.99 4.64 -31.24
N VAL A 36 8.66 5.70 -31.97
CA VAL A 36 8.55 7.06 -31.42
C VAL A 36 7.07 7.39 -31.21
N PHE A 37 6.70 7.83 -30.02
CA PHE A 37 5.32 8.17 -29.67
C PHE A 37 4.78 9.31 -30.54
N GLU A 38 3.61 9.10 -31.14
CA GLU A 38 2.92 10.07 -31.99
C GLU A 38 1.82 10.77 -31.18
N ALA A 39 2.17 11.90 -30.58
CA ALA A 39 1.25 12.64 -29.73
C ALA A 39 0.09 13.28 -30.49
N THR A 40 -1.06 13.37 -29.83
CA THR A 40 -2.25 14.12 -30.27
C THR A 40 -2.68 15.11 -29.20
N ASP A 41 -3.74 15.87 -29.46
CA ASP A 41 -4.34 16.81 -28.50
C ASP A 41 -5.07 16.11 -27.33
N VAL A 42 -5.29 14.80 -27.42
CA VAL A 42 -5.83 13.95 -26.35
C VAL A 42 -4.76 13.04 -25.76
N PHE A 43 -4.88 12.74 -24.46
CA PHE A 43 -3.98 11.82 -23.76
C PHE A 43 -4.09 10.41 -24.35
N GLN A 44 -2.96 9.86 -24.79
CA GLN A 44 -2.84 8.47 -25.22
C GLN A 44 -1.84 7.71 -24.36
N VAL A 45 -2.06 6.41 -24.21
CA VAL A 45 -1.18 5.52 -23.44
C VAL A 45 0.20 5.44 -24.11
N VAL A 46 1.24 5.58 -23.30
CA VAL A 46 2.64 5.43 -23.72
C VAL A 46 3.12 4.04 -23.35
N HIS A 47 3.60 3.28 -24.32
CA HIS A 47 4.20 1.97 -24.07
C HIS A 47 5.62 2.11 -23.47
N GLN A 48 6.05 1.12 -22.66
CA GLN A 48 7.29 1.22 -21.88
C GLN A 48 8.57 1.32 -22.73
N ASP A 49 8.49 0.81 -23.94
CA ASP A 49 9.52 0.68 -24.96
C ASP A 49 9.40 1.73 -26.07
N GLN A 50 8.42 2.65 -25.97
CA GLN A 50 8.31 3.78 -26.88
C GLN A 50 9.20 4.95 -26.46
N ILE A 51 9.81 5.59 -27.46
CA ILE A 51 10.58 6.83 -27.33
C ILE A 51 9.60 8.02 -27.32
N LEU A 52 9.67 8.85 -26.28
CA LEU A 52 8.85 10.05 -26.16
C LEU A 52 9.56 11.26 -26.77
N PRO A 53 8.96 11.96 -27.76
CA PRO A 53 9.50 13.23 -28.22
C PRO A 53 9.38 14.30 -27.12
N PRO A 54 10.28 15.31 -27.11
CA PRO A 54 10.22 16.40 -26.14
C PRO A 54 8.97 17.28 -26.37
N GLY A 55 8.52 17.96 -25.30
CA GLY A 55 7.41 18.92 -25.40
C GLY A 55 6.00 18.33 -25.24
N LEU A 56 5.89 17.13 -24.65
CA LEU A 56 4.60 16.50 -24.36
C LEU A 56 4.13 16.77 -22.93
N HIS A 57 2.81 16.89 -22.75
CA HIS A 57 2.17 16.83 -21.45
C HIS A 57 2.02 15.35 -21.06
N ILE A 58 2.80 14.88 -20.09
CA ILE A 58 2.79 13.50 -19.62
C ILE A 58 2.12 13.41 -18.25
N ARG A 59 1.24 12.43 -18.06
CA ARG A 59 0.68 12.07 -16.74
C ARG A 59 0.88 10.60 -16.45
N ILE A 60 1.04 10.27 -15.17
CA ILE A 60 1.21 8.89 -14.69
C ILE A 60 0.11 8.60 -13.68
N ASN A 61 -0.62 7.51 -13.88
CA ASN A 61 -1.51 7.01 -12.87
C ASN A 61 -0.69 6.25 -11.82
N PHE A 62 -0.55 6.81 -10.62
CA PHE A 62 0.26 6.22 -9.54
C PHE A 62 -0.30 4.91 -8.98
N ASN A 63 -1.58 4.59 -9.22
CA ASN A 63 -2.19 3.33 -8.78
C ASN A 63 -1.94 2.20 -9.79
N THR A 64 -1.87 2.51 -11.08
CA THR A 64 -1.74 1.51 -12.16
C THR A 64 -0.40 1.51 -12.86
N GLY A 65 0.44 2.53 -12.65
CA GLY A 65 1.71 2.74 -13.34
C GLY A 65 1.58 3.14 -14.81
N ILE A 66 0.36 3.34 -15.32
CA ILE A 66 0.11 3.67 -16.74
C ILE A 66 0.54 5.11 -17.01
N LYS A 67 1.37 5.30 -18.04
CA LYS A 67 1.81 6.60 -18.55
C LYS A 67 0.93 7.01 -19.72
N GLU A 68 0.52 8.27 -19.77
CA GLU A 68 -0.21 8.84 -20.89
C GLU A 68 0.39 10.18 -21.30
N ALA A 69 0.37 10.52 -22.59
CA ALA A 69 0.92 11.77 -23.10
C ALA A 69 0.03 12.44 -24.16
N LYS A 70 0.06 13.79 -24.23
CA LYS A 70 -0.56 14.62 -25.28
C LYS A 70 0.31 15.82 -25.67
N ILE A 71 -0.05 16.55 -26.72
CA ILE A 71 0.58 17.83 -27.10
C ILE A 71 0.25 18.90 -26.03
N MET A 72 1.20 19.79 -25.72
CA MET A 72 0.96 20.93 -24.83
C MET A 72 0.16 22.01 -25.56
N ASP A 73 -0.97 22.42 -24.98
CA ASP A 73 -1.76 23.57 -25.43
C ASP A 73 -1.26 24.84 -24.72
N GLU A 74 -1.26 26.00 -25.40
CA GLU A 74 -0.81 27.29 -24.84
C GLU A 74 -1.65 27.81 -23.64
N GLY A 75 -2.62 27.04 -23.14
CA GLY A 75 -3.46 27.34 -21.98
C GLY A 75 -3.35 26.35 -20.80
N ASP A 76 -2.51 25.31 -20.89
CA ASP A 76 -2.35 24.29 -19.84
C ASP A 76 -1.29 24.69 -18.79
N GLU A 77 -1.56 25.70 -17.97
CA GLU A 77 -0.77 25.98 -16.75
C GLU A 77 -1.17 25.03 -15.60
N ASN A 78 -0.92 23.72 -15.77
CA ASN A 78 -1.06 22.75 -14.68
C ASN A 78 0.27 22.54 -13.96
N LYS A 79 0.33 22.97 -12.68
CA LYS A 79 1.51 22.93 -11.79
C LYS A 79 1.97 21.53 -11.35
N ASN A 80 1.44 20.46 -11.95
CA ASN A 80 1.88 19.07 -11.72
C ASN A 80 2.58 18.46 -12.95
N SER A 81 3.13 19.30 -13.83
CA SER A 81 3.87 18.85 -15.02
C SER A 81 5.34 18.59 -14.69
N VAL A 82 5.84 17.41 -15.08
CA VAL A 82 7.27 17.10 -15.06
C VAL A 82 7.83 17.41 -16.45
N ILE A 83 8.69 18.41 -16.57
CA ILE A 83 9.38 18.76 -17.82
C ILE A 83 10.66 17.92 -17.91
N LEU A 84 10.69 16.92 -18.79
CA LEU A 84 11.91 16.19 -19.13
C LEU A 84 12.58 16.86 -20.33
N VAL A 85 13.69 17.56 -20.11
CA VAL A 85 14.56 18.07 -21.17
C VAL A 85 15.67 17.05 -21.43
N TYR A 86 15.70 16.45 -22.62
CA TYR A 86 16.82 15.63 -23.08
C TYR A 86 17.67 16.43 -24.07
N GLN A 87 18.97 16.58 -23.80
CA GLN A 87 19.97 16.93 -24.81
C GLN A 87 20.73 15.67 -25.23
N ASP A 88 20.63 15.38 -26.52
CA ASP A 88 21.56 14.61 -27.36
C ASP A 88 21.89 13.15 -26.96
N GLY A 89 20.93 12.25 -27.20
CA GLY A 89 21.08 11.24 -28.25
C GLY A 89 22.03 10.03 -28.11
N HIS A 90 22.75 9.79 -27.01
CA HIS A 90 23.51 8.53 -26.85
C HIS A 90 23.51 7.99 -25.40
N ILE A 91 23.07 6.73 -25.23
CA ILE A 91 23.30 5.94 -24.02
C ILE A 91 24.65 5.26 -24.16
N GLN A 92 25.61 5.62 -23.31
CA GLN A 92 26.81 4.83 -23.10
C GLN A 92 26.94 4.53 -21.61
N SER A 93 26.92 3.24 -21.29
CA SER A 93 27.09 2.71 -19.94
C SER A 93 28.53 2.91 -19.46
N THR A 94 28.71 3.64 -18.37
CA THR A 94 29.89 3.54 -17.52
C THR A 94 29.48 3.62 -16.05
N GLU A 95 30.10 2.75 -15.26
CA GLU A 95 30.03 2.54 -13.81
C GLU A 95 30.18 3.80 -12.93
N PRO A 96 29.90 3.70 -11.61
CA PRO A 96 29.27 4.75 -10.83
C PRO A 96 30.25 5.87 -10.51
N VAL A 97 29.86 7.09 -10.88
CA VAL A 97 30.47 8.30 -10.34
C VAL A 97 29.50 8.86 -9.32
N ASP A 98 29.95 8.90 -8.07
CA ASP A 98 29.35 9.65 -6.98
C ASP A 98 28.95 11.04 -7.47
N LYS A 99 27.65 11.21 -7.69
CA LYS A 99 27.02 12.51 -7.82
C LYS A 99 25.92 12.54 -6.78
N GLU A 100 26.22 13.29 -5.72
CA GLU A 100 25.25 13.76 -4.75
C GLU A 100 23.93 14.07 -5.45
N ILE A 101 22.90 13.31 -5.09
CA ILE A 101 21.53 13.59 -5.50
C ILE A 101 21.23 14.99 -4.96
N PRO A 102 20.83 15.96 -5.79
CA PRO A 102 20.37 17.25 -5.30
C PRO A 102 19.17 17.00 -4.37
N HIS A 103 19.41 17.10 -3.07
CA HIS A 103 18.37 17.19 -2.05
C HIS A 103 17.64 18.52 -2.22
N SER A 104 16.70 18.62 -3.14
CA SER A 104 15.74 19.72 -3.16
C SER A 104 14.48 19.26 -3.87
N HIS A 105 13.32 19.50 -3.23
CA HIS A 105 11.97 19.05 -3.57
C HIS A 105 11.49 17.75 -2.88
N LEU A 106 11.75 17.63 -1.58
CA LEU A 106 10.67 17.19 -0.68
C LEU A 106 9.72 18.39 -0.56
N ASP A 107 8.49 18.27 -1.07
CA ASP A 107 7.49 19.32 -0.99
C ASP A 107 7.40 19.84 0.46
N GLU A 108 7.55 21.15 0.64
CA GLU A 108 7.29 21.79 1.93
C GLU A 108 5.87 21.41 2.36
N ILE A 109 5.75 20.77 3.53
CA ILE A 109 4.48 20.34 4.09
C ILE A 109 3.60 21.60 4.18
N LYS A 110 2.55 21.67 3.34
CA LYS A 110 1.61 22.78 3.42
C LYS A 110 0.90 22.68 4.76
N PRO A 111 1.02 23.70 5.64
CA PRO A 111 0.43 23.63 6.95
C PRO A 111 -1.10 23.49 6.83
N ASN A 112 -1.67 22.54 7.56
CA ASN A 112 -3.12 22.42 7.62
C ASN A 112 -3.68 23.53 8.53
N LEU A 113 -4.04 24.67 7.93
CA LEU A 113 -4.56 25.85 8.64
C LEU A 113 -5.86 25.61 9.45
N LYS A 114 -6.45 24.41 9.36
CA LYS A 114 -7.60 24.02 10.18
C LYS A 114 -7.20 23.52 11.57
N ILE A 115 -5.93 23.14 11.76
CA ILE A 115 -5.42 22.70 13.04
C ILE A 115 -5.24 23.93 13.94
N PRO A 116 -5.83 23.94 15.15
CA PRO A 116 -5.61 25.01 16.13
C PRO A 116 -4.12 25.21 16.44
N GLN A 117 -3.70 26.48 16.62
CA GLN A 117 -2.32 26.77 17.03
C GLN A 117 -1.95 26.09 18.35
N GLU A 118 -2.91 25.94 19.26
CA GLU A 118 -2.73 25.22 20.51
C GLU A 118 -2.26 23.77 20.29
N ASP A 119 -2.85 23.06 19.33
CA ASP A 119 -2.45 21.69 18.99
C ASP A 119 -1.02 21.66 18.42
N HIS A 120 -0.64 22.65 17.60
CA HIS A 120 0.73 22.78 17.12
C HIS A 120 1.74 22.98 18.26
N ASP A 121 1.38 23.80 19.26
CA ASP A 121 2.23 24.10 20.41
C ASP A 121 2.35 22.88 21.34
N GLN A 122 1.22 22.24 21.66
CA GLN A 122 1.16 21.01 22.46
C GLN A 122 1.93 19.88 21.80
N PHE A 123 1.76 19.68 20.49
CA PHE A 123 2.51 18.68 19.72
C PHE A 123 4.02 18.94 19.76
N SER A 124 4.44 20.20 19.59
CA SER A 124 5.86 20.56 19.59
C SER A 124 6.49 20.38 20.98
N MET A 125 5.74 20.66 22.05
CA MET A 125 6.14 20.36 23.42
C MET A 125 6.30 18.85 23.62
N ALA A 126 5.34 18.06 23.15
CA ALA A 126 5.36 16.60 23.26
C ALA A 126 6.56 15.97 22.53
N LEU A 127 6.89 16.43 21.32
CA LEU A 127 8.08 15.99 20.61
C LEU A 127 9.36 16.36 21.37
N SER A 128 9.44 17.59 21.89
CA SER A 128 10.61 18.04 22.67
C SER A 128 10.81 17.19 23.93
N PHE A 129 9.72 16.76 24.58
CA PHE A 129 9.78 15.83 25.71
C PHE A 129 10.36 14.48 25.29
N LEU A 130 9.84 13.89 24.19
CA LEU A 130 10.32 12.60 23.70
C LEU A 130 11.75 12.65 23.15
N GLU A 131 12.22 13.78 22.64
CA GLU A 131 13.61 13.96 22.19
C GLU A 131 14.59 14.10 23.36
N SER A 132 14.11 14.39 24.57
CA SER A 132 14.96 14.49 25.75
C SER A 132 15.41 13.11 26.24
N ASP A 133 16.64 13.02 26.77
CA ASP A 133 17.16 11.78 27.40
C ASP A 133 16.40 11.36 28.67
N LYS A 134 15.47 12.21 29.13
CA LYS A 134 14.75 12.07 30.40
C LYS A 134 13.31 11.61 30.22
N TYR A 135 12.89 11.29 29.00
CA TYR A 135 11.52 10.91 28.68
C TYR A 135 11.01 9.68 29.44
N GLN A 136 11.91 8.92 30.08
CA GLN A 136 11.58 7.74 30.91
C GLN A 136 11.69 7.99 32.42
N GLU A 137 12.01 9.20 32.88
CA GLU A 137 12.14 9.52 34.32
C GLU A 137 10.79 9.42 35.06
N SER A 138 9.68 9.70 34.37
CA SER A 138 8.31 9.70 34.91
C SER A 138 7.36 8.95 33.96
N GLU A 139 6.83 7.80 34.40
CA GLU A 139 5.88 7.02 33.60
C GLU A 139 4.55 7.76 33.39
N GLU A 140 4.13 8.55 34.37
CA GLU A 140 2.90 9.35 34.30
C GLU A 140 3.02 10.43 33.21
N ASP A 141 4.10 11.22 33.26
CA ASP A 141 4.34 12.26 32.24
C ASP A 141 4.51 11.65 30.86
N LEU A 142 5.27 10.56 30.75
CA LEU A 142 5.42 9.83 29.49
C LEU A 142 4.07 9.35 28.94
N THR A 143 3.21 8.80 29.80
CA THR A 143 1.89 8.32 29.40
C THR A 143 1.02 9.47 28.90
N ASN A 144 1.00 10.61 29.60
CA ASN A 144 0.26 11.80 29.20
C ASN A 144 0.75 12.34 27.84
N ILE A 145 2.07 12.37 27.63
CA ILE A 145 2.68 12.81 26.37
C ILE A 145 2.33 11.86 25.22
N LEU A 146 2.37 10.55 25.45
CA LEU A 146 2.01 9.57 24.42
C LEU A 146 0.51 9.57 24.09
N LEU A 147 -0.37 9.85 25.07
CA LEU A 147 -1.81 10.03 24.83
C LEU A 147 -2.07 11.25 23.93
N LEU A 148 -1.45 12.38 24.26
CA LEU A 148 -1.53 13.60 23.45
C LEU A 148 -1.04 13.35 22.02
N LEU A 149 0.10 12.67 21.86
CA LEU A 149 0.61 12.35 20.53
C LEU A 149 -0.28 11.36 19.79
N GLU A 150 -0.92 10.42 20.47
CA GLU A 150 -1.83 9.48 19.83
C GLU A 150 -3.01 10.23 19.19
N GLU A 151 -3.62 11.15 19.93
CA GLU A 151 -4.72 12.00 19.46
C GLU A 151 -4.33 12.84 18.24
N LEU A 152 -3.15 13.47 18.27
CA LEU A 152 -2.71 14.39 17.23
C LEU A 152 -2.07 13.69 16.02
N SER A 153 -1.48 12.50 16.19
CA SER A 153 -0.70 11.81 15.13
C SER A 153 -1.48 11.38 13.89
N HIS A 154 -2.82 11.44 13.93
CA HIS A 154 -3.68 11.18 12.77
C HIS A 154 -3.63 12.29 11.71
N GLU A 155 -3.22 13.51 12.10
CA GLU A 155 -3.02 14.60 11.16
C GLU A 155 -1.77 14.35 10.30
N LEU A 156 -1.91 14.45 8.98
CA LEU A 156 -0.85 14.10 8.03
C LEU A 156 0.46 14.86 8.30
N GLU A 157 0.37 16.15 8.61
CA GLU A 157 1.53 17.00 8.92
C GLU A 157 2.26 16.52 10.18
N PHE A 158 1.52 16.16 11.24
CA PHE A 158 2.08 15.67 12.49
C PHE A 158 2.71 14.28 12.33
N GLY A 159 2.06 13.39 11.58
CA GLY A 159 2.63 12.09 11.25
C GLY A 159 3.96 12.19 10.49
N ILE A 160 4.08 13.13 9.55
CA ILE A 160 5.33 13.39 8.82
C ILE A 160 6.40 13.92 9.79
N ARG A 161 6.07 14.86 10.68
CA ARG A 161 7.01 15.41 11.65
C ARG A 161 7.57 14.35 12.60
N ILE A 162 6.71 13.44 13.10
CA ILE A 162 7.15 12.29 13.91
C ILE A 162 8.12 11.42 13.11
N CYS A 163 7.76 11.02 11.89
CA CYS A 163 8.56 10.09 11.09
C CYS A 163 9.87 10.72 10.57
N LYS A 164 9.93 12.05 10.46
CA LYS A 164 11.14 12.79 10.10
C LYS A 164 12.18 12.84 11.23
N SER A 165 11.76 12.74 12.50
CA SER A 165 12.68 12.71 13.64
C SER A 165 13.09 11.26 13.95
N ARG A 166 14.32 10.90 13.54
CA ARG A 166 14.88 9.56 13.75
C ARG A 166 14.89 9.18 15.23
N ILE A 167 15.24 10.12 16.11
CA ILE A 167 15.32 9.94 17.56
C ILE A 167 13.94 9.56 18.10
N ILE A 168 12.88 10.27 17.70
CA ILE A 168 11.52 9.99 18.16
C ILE A 168 11.07 8.60 17.73
N VAL A 169 11.28 8.24 16.46
CA VAL A 169 10.93 6.90 15.96
C VAL A 169 11.68 5.81 16.73
N GLU A 170 12.98 6.01 16.98
CA GLU A 170 13.78 5.07 17.77
C GLU A 170 13.31 4.97 19.22
N HIS A 171 12.93 6.08 19.86
CA HIS A 171 12.38 6.08 21.21
C HIS A 171 11.02 5.40 21.30
N LEU A 172 10.12 5.61 20.34
CA LEU A 172 8.83 4.90 20.27
C LEU A 172 9.04 3.38 20.11
N MET A 173 10.00 2.99 19.27
CA MET A 173 10.37 1.59 19.08
C MET A 173 11.06 0.98 20.31
N HIS A 174 11.88 1.76 21.01
CA HIS A 174 12.47 1.37 22.28
C HIS A 174 11.37 1.12 23.31
N LEU A 175 10.41 2.02 23.46
CA LEU A 175 9.27 1.86 24.39
C LEU A 175 8.45 0.61 24.12
N LEU A 176 8.17 0.29 22.85
CA LEU A 176 7.50 -0.96 22.48
C LEU A 176 8.29 -2.20 22.92
N LYS A 177 9.63 -2.16 22.82
CA LYS A 177 10.51 -3.28 23.13
C LYS A 177 10.78 -3.44 24.62
N SER A 178 11.08 -2.35 25.33
CA SER A 178 11.66 -2.38 26.68
C SER A 178 10.69 -1.99 27.80
N SER A 179 9.59 -1.29 27.50
CA SER A 179 8.65 -0.88 28.54
C SER A 179 7.99 -2.08 29.21
N LYS A 180 7.86 -2.04 30.54
CA LYS A 180 7.10 -3.03 31.31
C LYS A 180 5.59 -2.77 31.26
N SER A 181 5.21 -1.53 30.99
CA SER A 181 3.81 -1.09 30.97
C SER A 181 3.17 -1.41 29.63
N ILE A 182 2.18 -2.32 29.64
CA ILE A 182 1.40 -2.69 28.46
C ILE A 182 0.75 -1.45 27.83
N HIS A 183 0.30 -0.50 28.65
CA HIS A 183 -0.30 0.73 28.18
C HIS A 183 0.69 1.60 27.40
N VAL A 184 1.89 1.83 27.95
CA VAL A 184 2.96 2.58 27.27
C VAL A 184 3.36 1.91 25.96
N LYS A 185 3.54 0.57 25.94
CA LYS A 185 3.82 -0.17 24.71
C LYS A 185 2.78 0.12 23.62
N LYS A 186 1.49 0.04 23.98
CA LYS A 186 0.37 0.25 23.07
C LYS A 186 0.30 1.68 22.56
N LEU A 187 0.48 2.67 23.43
CA LEU A 187 0.47 4.06 23.02
C LEU A 187 1.63 4.35 22.06
N ALA A 188 2.85 3.96 22.41
CA ALA A 188 4.03 4.21 21.58
C ALA A 188 3.89 3.66 20.16
N ILE A 189 3.43 2.40 20.01
CA ILE A 189 3.23 1.82 18.68
C ILE A 189 2.00 2.36 17.97
N THR A 190 0.98 2.84 18.71
CA THR A 190 -0.19 3.50 18.11
C THR A 190 0.19 4.85 17.52
N VAL A 191 0.96 5.68 18.24
CA VAL A 191 1.50 6.96 17.71
C VAL A 191 2.22 6.74 16.38
N LEU A 192 3.11 5.75 16.33
CA LEU A 192 3.81 5.42 15.09
C LEU A 192 2.87 4.89 13.99
N GLY A 193 1.95 4.00 14.34
CA GLY A 193 0.98 3.43 13.40
C GLY A 193 0.02 4.45 12.79
N SER A 194 -0.46 5.40 13.60
CA SER A 194 -1.32 6.50 13.18
C SER A 194 -0.56 7.51 12.30
N SER A 195 0.69 7.82 12.66
CA SER A 195 1.57 8.68 11.84
C SER A 195 1.77 8.17 10.41
N LEU A 196 1.78 6.85 10.24
CA LEU A 196 2.00 6.16 8.96
C LEU A 196 0.71 5.85 8.20
N GLN A 197 -0.44 5.88 8.89
CA GLN A 197 -1.71 5.51 8.29
C GLN A 197 -2.10 6.50 7.19
N ASN A 198 -2.22 5.99 5.95
CA ASN A 198 -2.58 6.79 4.77
C ASN A 198 -1.63 7.98 4.52
N ASN A 199 -0.38 7.85 4.97
CA ASN A 199 0.62 8.89 4.90
C ASN A 199 1.90 8.41 4.19
N PRO A 200 1.91 8.38 2.84
CA PRO A 200 3.07 7.90 2.09
C PRO A 200 4.33 8.77 2.29
N GLN A 201 4.17 10.07 2.57
CA GLN A 201 5.30 10.96 2.85
C GLN A 201 5.98 10.61 4.18
N ALA A 202 5.22 10.29 5.22
CA ALA A 202 5.77 9.79 6.48
C ALA A 202 6.52 8.46 6.29
N LEU A 203 5.99 7.56 5.45
CA LEU A 203 6.64 6.29 5.14
C LEU A 203 8.01 6.46 4.45
N LEU A 204 8.17 7.45 3.56
CA LEU A 204 9.45 7.73 2.90
C LEU A 204 10.57 8.01 3.91
N HIS A 205 10.27 8.75 4.99
CA HIS A 205 11.25 9.13 6.01
C HIS A 205 11.78 7.97 6.86
N ILE A 206 11.08 6.83 6.86
CA ILE A 206 11.44 5.67 7.69
C ILE A 206 11.70 4.40 6.87
N SER A 207 11.74 4.52 5.54
CA SER A 207 11.89 3.39 4.61
C SER A 207 13.21 2.62 4.79
N ASP A 208 14.25 3.27 5.30
CA ASP A 208 15.56 2.66 5.59
C ASP A 208 15.60 1.86 6.90
N LEU A 209 14.60 2.02 7.78
CA LEU A 209 14.58 1.42 9.12
C LEU A 209 14.35 -0.09 9.16
N LYS A 210 13.89 -0.68 8.05
CA LYS A 210 13.41 -2.07 8.00
C LYS A 210 12.36 -2.33 9.08
N LEU A 211 11.39 -1.42 9.17
CA LEU A 211 10.42 -1.42 10.26
C LEU A 211 9.51 -2.66 10.23
N VAL A 212 9.22 -3.20 9.04
CA VAL A 212 8.43 -4.44 8.89
C VAL A 212 9.14 -5.58 9.61
N LYS A 213 10.45 -5.75 9.39
CA LYS A 213 11.24 -6.78 10.08
C LYS A 213 11.17 -6.62 11.60
N ILE A 214 11.41 -5.42 12.10
CA ILE A 214 11.44 -5.15 13.55
C ILE A 214 10.08 -5.45 14.20
N LEU A 215 8.98 -5.07 13.53
CA LEU A 215 7.63 -5.29 14.03
C LEU A 215 7.23 -6.77 13.98
N LEU A 216 7.67 -7.52 12.96
CA LEU A 216 7.46 -8.97 12.89
C LEU A 216 8.21 -9.72 13.98
N GLU A 217 9.47 -9.38 14.23
CA GLU A 217 10.25 -9.94 15.35
C GLU A 217 9.55 -9.64 16.68
N LYS A 218 9.10 -8.39 16.89
CA LYS A 218 8.38 -8.02 18.10
C LYS A 218 7.03 -8.72 18.24
N LEU A 219 6.32 -8.95 17.13
CA LEU A 219 5.05 -9.69 17.10
C LEU A 219 5.25 -11.15 17.49
N ASP A 220 6.37 -11.77 17.07
CA ASP A 220 6.65 -13.18 17.37
C ASP A 220 6.98 -13.43 18.85
N ASP A 221 7.55 -12.42 19.51
CA ASP A 221 7.98 -12.43 20.92
C ASP A 221 6.98 -11.79 21.89
N GLU A 222 5.90 -11.17 21.41
CA GLU A 222 4.88 -10.57 22.28
C GLU A 222 3.90 -11.62 22.78
N SER A 223 3.43 -11.46 24.02
CA SER A 223 2.45 -12.35 24.65
C SER A 223 1.10 -11.69 24.86
N ASP A 224 1.04 -10.35 24.95
CA ASP A 224 -0.20 -9.62 25.16
C ASP A 224 -0.94 -9.36 23.84
N ASP A 225 -2.12 -9.96 23.67
CA ASP A 225 -2.94 -9.82 22.48
C ASP A 225 -3.28 -8.35 22.17
N SER A 226 -3.41 -7.50 23.19
CA SER A 226 -3.77 -6.09 22.99
C SER A 226 -2.60 -5.25 22.46
N VAL A 227 -1.36 -5.64 22.73
CA VAL A 227 -0.16 -5.11 22.07
C VAL A 227 -0.04 -5.65 20.65
N MET A 228 -0.23 -6.97 20.45
CA MET A 228 -0.18 -7.58 19.11
C MET A 228 -1.18 -6.96 18.13
N ILE A 229 -2.39 -6.63 18.59
CA ILE A 229 -3.39 -5.90 17.80
C ILE A 229 -2.84 -4.57 17.27
N LYS A 230 -2.08 -3.85 18.11
CA LYS A 230 -1.51 -2.55 17.74
C LYS A 230 -0.28 -2.69 16.86
N ILE A 231 0.55 -3.71 17.09
CA ILE A 231 1.66 -4.05 16.17
C ILE A 231 1.12 -4.39 14.77
N LEU A 232 0.09 -5.24 14.69
CA LEU A 232 -0.53 -5.59 13.40
C LEU A 232 -1.19 -4.40 12.72
N TYR A 233 -1.82 -3.49 13.47
CA TYR A 233 -2.31 -2.23 12.93
C TYR A 233 -1.18 -1.43 12.27
N THR A 234 -0.05 -1.27 12.96
CA THR A 234 1.10 -0.53 12.41
C THR A 234 1.71 -1.26 11.21
N LEU A 235 1.82 -2.59 11.24
CA LEU A 235 2.22 -3.39 10.08
C LEU A 235 1.29 -3.17 8.87
N SER A 236 -0.03 -3.19 9.06
CA SER A 236 -0.99 -2.86 8.00
C SER A 236 -0.85 -1.44 7.47
N SER A 237 -0.44 -0.48 8.30
CA SER A 237 -0.18 0.90 7.85
C SER A 237 1.08 1.01 6.97
N ILE A 238 2.08 0.15 7.17
CA ILE A 238 3.36 0.19 6.46
C ILE A 238 3.33 -0.66 5.19
N VAL A 239 2.77 -1.87 5.29
CA VAL A 239 2.79 -2.88 4.23
C VAL A 239 1.80 -2.49 3.12
N ARG A 240 2.23 -1.60 2.24
CA ARG A 240 1.39 -1.00 1.18
C ARG A 240 1.93 -1.21 -0.22
N SER A 241 3.25 -1.23 -0.39
CA SER A 241 3.89 -1.46 -1.67
C SER A 241 4.48 -2.87 -1.76
N GLN A 242 4.94 -3.22 -2.96
CA GLN A 242 5.61 -4.48 -3.21
C GLN A 242 6.88 -4.64 -2.35
N ASN A 243 7.62 -3.55 -2.09
CA ASN A 243 8.88 -3.61 -1.33
C ASN A 243 8.64 -4.01 0.14
N GLU A 244 7.64 -3.43 0.80
CA GLU A 244 7.34 -3.78 2.20
C GLU A 244 6.74 -5.19 2.31
N MET A 245 5.96 -5.63 1.31
CA MET A 245 5.50 -7.02 1.23
C MET A 245 6.67 -7.99 1.00
N GLU A 246 7.66 -7.64 0.19
CA GLU A 246 8.87 -8.44 0.01
C GLU A 246 9.65 -8.54 1.33
N GLU A 247 9.79 -7.44 2.08
CA GLU A 247 10.40 -7.46 3.43
C GLU A 247 9.62 -8.35 4.40
N PHE A 248 8.28 -8.28 4.36
CA PHE A 248 7.40 -9.14 5.15
C PHE A 248 7.67 -10.62 4.88
N HIS A 249 7.73 -11.02 3.61
CA HIS A 249 8.00 -12.41 3.23
C HIS A 249 9.43 -12.85 3.57
N LEU A 250 10.43 -12.00 3.35
CA LEU A 250 11.84 -12.27 3.70
C LEU A 250 12.02 -12.49 5.21
N THR A 251 11.17 -11.86 6.03
CA THR A 251 11.17 -12.03 7.50
C THR A 251 10.26 -13.18 7.96
N GLN A 252 9.79 -14.05 7.06
CA GLN A 252 8.85 -15.13 7.38
C GLN A 252 7.53 -14.63 7.99
N GLY A 253 7.07 -13.45 7.58
CA GLY A 253 5.86 -12.81 8.11
C GLY A 253 4.63 -13.70 8.01
N ASP A 254 4.48 -14.50 6.95
CA ASP A 254 3.41 -15.49 6.79
C ASP A 254 3.33 -16.45 7.99
N LYS A 255 4.48 -16.99 8.38
CA LYS A 255 4.62 -17.99 9.44
C LYS A 255 4.35 -17.36 10.81
N ILE A 256 4.87 -16.17 11.04
CA ILE A 256 4.65 -15.42 12.30
C ILE A 256 3.17 -15.07 12.44
N LEU A 257 2.56 -14.51 11.39
CA LEU A 257 1.14 -14.13 11.39
C LEU A 257 0.24 -15.35 11.62
N TYR A 258 0.55 -16.47 10.97
CA TYR A 258 -0.21 -17.70 11.16
C TYR A 258 -0.07 -18.26 12.59
N LYS A 259 1.15 -18.26 13.13
CA LYS A 259 1.42 -18.68 14.53
C LYS A 259 0.62 -17.83 15.53
N VAL A 260 0.54 -16.51 15.32
CA VAL A 260 -0.29 -15.61 16.15
C VAL A 260 -1.77 -15.98 16.03
N PHE A 261 -2.27 -16.12 14.80
CA PHE A 261 -3.66 -16.44 14.51
C PHE A 261 -4.12 -17.78 15.12
N GLU A 262 -3.30 -18.83 15.03
CA GLU A 262 -3.65 -20.11 15.62
C GLU A 262 -3.77 -20.04 17.15
N LYS A 263 -2.81 -19.39 17.79
CA LYS A 263 -2.72 -19.32 19.26
C LYS A 263 -3.79 -18.44 19.88
N THR A 264 -4.10 -17.29 19.27
CA THR A 264 -5.03 -16.35 19.87
C THR A 264 -6.46 -16.88 19.89
N GLN A 265 -7.18 -16.53 20.95
CA GLN A 265 -8.63 -16.69 21.09
C GLN A 265 -9.34 -15.33 21.12
N ASN A 266 -8.58 -14.23 21.02
CA ASN A 266 -9.11 -12.87 21.09
C ASN A 266 -9.77 -12.49 19.76
N PRO A 267 -11.09 -12.20 19.74
CA PRO A 267 -11.80 -11.89 18.50
C PRO A 267 -11.19 -10.72 17.71
N ALA A 268 -10.74 -9.66 18.40
CA ALA A 268 -10.17 -8.50 17.74
C ALA A 268 -8.80 -8.80 17.08
N LEU A 269 -7.97 -9.65 17.69
CA LEU A 269 -6.69 -10.06 17.10
C LEU A 269 -6.91 -10.99 15.90
N ILE A 270 -7.87 -11.91 15.99
CA ILE A 270 -8.32 -12.76 14.87
C ILE A 270 -8.75 -11.89 13.70
N SER A 271 -9.58 -10.88 13.95
CA SER A 271 -10.04 -9.95 12.90
C SER A 271 -8.91 -9.14 12.28
N LYS A 272 -7.90 -8.72 13.06
CA LYS A 272 -6.73 -8.02 12.51
C LYS A 272 -5.92 -8.92 11.57
N CYS A 273 -5.72 -10.19 11.94
CA CYS A 273 -5.07 -11.16 11.06
C CYS A 273 -5.88 -11.37 9.78
N ALA A 274 -7.21 -11.56 9.90
CA ALA A 274 -8.10 -11.78 8.75
C ALA A 274 -8.07 -10.60 7.76
N ASN A 275 -8.13 -9.36 8.28
CA ASN A 275 -8.04 -8.16 7.45
C ASN A 275 -6.67 -8.02 6.80
N PHE A 276 -5.57 -8.24 7.54
CA PHE A 276 -4.23 -8.19 6.96
C PHE A 276 -4.09 -9.17 5.77
N VAL A 277 -4.60 -10.38 5.93
CA VAL A 277 -4.56 -11.41 4.87
C VAL A 277 -5.40 -10.98 3.67
N ALA A 278 -6.63 -10.52 3.90
CA ALA A 278 -7.49 -10.03 2.83
C ALA A 278 -6.83 -8.85 2.09
N ASP A 279 -6.30 -7.86 2.79
CA ASP A 279 -5.79 -6.63 2.18
C ASP A 279 -4.50 -6.84 1.36
N ASN A 280 -3.71 -7.87 1.68
CA ASN A 280 -2.38 -8.06 1.10
C ASN A 280 -2.30 -9.24 0.12
N TYR A 281 -2.96 -10.36 0.41
CA TYR A 281 -2.89 -11.54 -0.46
C TYR A 281 -3.90 -11.47 -1.61
N LEU A 282 -4.89 -10.57 -1.53
CA LEU A 282 -5.83 -10.31 -2.62
C LEU A 282 -5.31 -9.31 -3.65
N LYS A 283 -4.19 -8.63 -3.42
CA LYS A 283 -3.63 -7.66 -4.39
C LYS A 283 -2.75 -8.32 -5.46
N ILE A 284 -2.48 -9.61 -5.32
CA ILE A 284 -1.52 -10.32 -6.15
C ILE A 284 -2.22 -10.82 -7.42
N GLU A 285 -2.18 -10.02 -8.49
CA GLU A 285 -2.61 -10.48 -9.83
C GLU A 285 -1.46 -11.00 -10.69
N ASN A 286 -0.20 -10.73 -10.32
CA ASN A 286 0.99 -11.12 -11.08
C ASN A 286 2.19 -11.45 -10.18
N TYR A 287 2.08 -12.44 -9.28
CA TYR A 287 3.29 -13.03 -8.69
C TYR A 287 3.84 -14.05 -9.66
N ASP A 288 4.95 -13.71 -10.29
CA ASP A 288 5.71 -14.65 -11.09
C ASP A 288 6.21 -15.78 -10.17
N HIS A 289 5.69 -16.99 -10.39
CA HIS A 289 5.98 -18.19 -9.61
C HIS A 289 7.47 -18.54 -9.57
N ASP A 290 8.28 -17.98 -10.48
CA ASP A 290 9.66 -18.42 -10.69
C ASP A 290 10.72 -17.68 -9.88
N ARG A 291 10.42 -16.55 -9.21
CA ARG A 291 11.46 -15.80 -8.46
C ARG A 291 11.79 -16.36 -7.06
N PHE A 292 10.97 -17.25 -6.50
CA PHE A 292 11.13 -17.72 -5.11
C PHE A 292 11.78 -19.10 -4.96
N LYS A 293 12.31 -19.71 -6.03
CA LYS A 293 13.01 -21.01 -5.97
C LYS A 293 14.42 -20.96 -5.38
N ALA A 294 14.92 -19.81 -4.93
CA ALA A 294 16.32 -19.65 -4.52
C ALA A 294 16.49 -19.17 -3.07
N SER A 295 15.94 -19.88 -2.09
CA SER A 295 16.60 -20.02 -0.78
C SER A 295 16.11 -21.26 -0.04
N SER A 296 17.02 -22.20 0.15
CA SER A 296 16.80 -23.57 0.62
C SER A 296 16.50 -23.70 2.12
N LEU A 297 15.86 -22.71 2.75
CA LEU A 297 15.50 -22.78 4.17
C LEU A 297 14.29 -21.89 4.56
N SER A 298 13.34 -21.69 3.63
CA SER A 298 12.07 -21.04 3.95
C SER A 298 10.93 -22.05 3.82
N PHE A 299 10.00 -22.00 4.77
CA PHE A 299 8.68 -22.59 4.61
C PHE A 299 7.95 -21.78 3.53
N SER A 300 8.37 -21.91 2.26
CA SER A 300 7.74 -21.25 1.14
C SER A 300 6.51 -22.06 0.75
N MET A 301 5.43 -21.87 1.50
CA MET A 301 4.12 -22.22 0.99
C MET A 301 3.89 -21.42 -0.30
N SER A 302 3.59 -22.10 -1.41
CA SER A 302 3.13 -21.41 -2.62
C SER A 302 1.92 -20.54 -2.26
N VAL A 303 1.75 -19.39 -2.91
CA VAL A 303 0.60 -18.49 -2.68
C VAL A 303 -0.72 -19.27 -2.65
N ASP A 304 -0.88 -20.24 -3.55
CA ASP A 304 -2.02 -21.16 -3.59
C ASP A 304 -2.24 -21.92 -2.29
N SER A 305 -1.16 -22.46 -1.72
CA SER A 305 -1.23 -23.18 -0.45
C SER A 305 -1.53 -22.23 0.70
N THR A 306 -1.00 -21.00 0.69
CA THR A 306 -1.26 -19.98 1.71
C THR A 306 -2.73 -19.57 1.71
N VAL A 307 -3.30 -19.30 0.53
CA VAL A 307 -4.73 -18.98 0.37
C VAL A 307 -5.62 -20.12 0.84
N LYS A 308 -5.33 -21.38 0.43
CA LYS A 308 -6.05 -22.57 0.90
C LYS A 308 -6.06 -22.66 2.42
N HIS A 309 -4.90 -22.44 3.02
CA HIS A 309 -4.72 -22.59 4.46
C HIS A 309 -5.45 -21.50 5.24
N TRP A 310 -5.29 -20.23 4.87
CA TRP A 310 -6.03 -19.13 5.49
C TRP A 310 -7.53 -19.27 5.34
N CYS A 311 -8.02 -19.62 4.14
CA CYS A 311 -9.45 -19.84 3.93
C CYS A 311 -10.00 -20.95 4.84
N LYS A 312 -9.28 -22.07 4.97
CA LYS A 312 -9.65 -23.16 5.88
C LYS A 312 -9.62 -22.73 7.35
N SER A 313 -8.56 -22.05 7.78
CA SER A 313 -8.36 -21.70 9.19
C SER A 313 -9.31 -20.58 9.65
N LEU A 314 -9.68 -19.65 8.77
CA LEU A 314 -10.72 -18.65 9.03
C LEU A 314 -12.09 -19.29 9.22
N GLN A 315 -12.49 -20.23 8.35
CA GLN A 315 -13.74 -20.98 8.51
C GLN A 315 -13.75 -21.75 9.84
N LYS A 316 -12.65 -22.44 10.15
CA LYS A 316 -12.51 -23.19 11.41
C LYS A 316 -12.67 -22.29 12.64
N LYS A 317 -11.98 -21.15 12.69
CA LYS A 317 -12.10 -20.18 13.79
C LYS A 317 -13.51 -19.60 13.90
N PHE A 318 -14.19 -19.38 12.77
CA PHE A 318 -15.57 -18.91 12.76
C PHE A 318 -16.55 -19.93 13.36
N LEU A 319 -16.29 -21.24 13.19
CA LEU A 319 -17.08 -22.33 13.77
C LEU A 319 -16.77 -22.56 15.26
N GLU A 320 -15.51 -22.48 15.65
CA GLU A 320 -15.03 -22.97 16.95
C GLU A 320 -15.00 -21.90 18.06
N ILE A 321 -14.90 -20.62 17.71
CA ILE A 321 -14.72 -19.53 18.67
C ILE A 321 -15.98 -18.69 18.80
N TYR A 322 -16.29 -18.29 20.03
CA TYR A 322 -17.28 -17.25 20.27
C TYR A 322 -16.76 -15.88 19.83
N LEU A 323 -17.31 -15.35 18.76
CA LEU A 323 -16.94 -14.06 18.17
C LEU A 323 -18.05 -13.04 18.40
N ASN A 324 -17.66 -11.78 18.63
CA ASN A 324 -18.62 -10.66 18.57
C ASN A 324 -18.99 -10.36 17.11
N ILE A 325 -20.09 -9.62 16.91
CA ILE A 325 -20.66 -9.34 15.58
C ILE A 325 -19.62 -8.67 14.65
N ASP A 326 -18.90 -7.66 15.14
CA ASP A 326 -17.85 -6.96 14.37
C ASP A 326 -16.74 -7.92 13.91
N SER A 327 -16.33 -8.86 14.77
CA SER A 327 -15.31 -9.84 14.41
C SER A 327 -15.82 -10.86 13.41
N LYS A 328 -17.09 -11.27 13.55
CA LYS A 328 -17.76 -12.14 12.58
C LYS A 328 -17.82 -11.47 11.21
N GLU A 329 -18.23 -10.20 11.13
CA GLU A 329 -18.29 -9.43 9.88
C GLU A 329 -16.93 -9.34 9.19
N LYS A 330 -15.86 -9.09 9.94
CA LYS A 330 -14.49 -9.01 9.39
C LYS A 330 -14.01 -10.35 8.83
N ILE A 331 -14.24 -11.45 9.54
CA ILE A 331 -13.89 -12.78 9.03
C ILE A 331 -14.71 -13.16 7.80
N LEU A 332 -16.02 -12.90 7.80
CA LEU A 332 -16.88 -13.15 6.64
C LEU A 332 -16.47 -12.30 5.44
N SER A 333 -16.10 -11.03 5.66
CA SER A 333 -15.60 -10.15 4.60
C SER A 333 -14.28 -10.67 4.02
N ALA A 334 -13.36 -11.14 4.86
CA ALA A 334 -12.12 -11.77 4.42
C ALA A 334 -12.39 -13.06 3.62
N LEU A 335 -13.27 -13.93 4.11
CA LEU A 335 -13.68 -15.16 3.42
C LEU A 335 -14.37 -14.89 2.08
N SER A 336 -15.28 -13.90 2.03
CA SER A 336 -15.92 -13.46 0.79
C SER A 336 -14.88 -13.04 -0.24
N SER A 337 -13.90 -12.25 0.19
CA SER A 337 -12.90 -11.68 -0.69
C SER A 337 -11.91 -12.74 -1.20
N LEU A 338 -11.49 -13.68 -0.32
CA LEU A 338 -10.69 -14.85 -0.69
C LEU A 338 -11.44 -15.77 -1.67
N ARG A 339 -12.73 -16.04 -1.42
CA ARG A 339 -13.55 -16.90 -2.29
C ARG A 339 -13.72 -16.29 -3.68
N LYS A 340 -14.10 -15.02 -3.77
CA LYS A 340 -14.31 -14.30 -5.05
C LYS A 340 -13.07 -14.29 -5.93
N LYS A 341 -11.88 -14.17 -5.33
CA LYS A 341 -10.62 -14.10 -6.09
C LYS A 341 -9.99 -15.46 -6.36
N HIS A 342 -10.21 -16.43 -5.49
CA HIS A 342 -9.57 -17.75 -5.55
C HIS A 342 -10.57 -18.89 -5.30
N SER A 343 -11.62 -18.96 -6.12
CA SER A 343 -12.74 -19.90 -5.97
C SER A 343 -12.34 -21.37 -5.99
N ASN A 344 -11.31 -21.71 -6.76
CA ASN A 344 -10.74 -23.06 -6.84
C ASN A 344 -9.93 -23.45 -5.58
N LEU A 345 -9.40 -22.46 -4.84
CA LEU A 345 -8.54 -22.67 -3.68
C LEU A 345 -9.31 -22.55 -2.35
N CYS A 346 -10.16 -21.52 -2.22
CA CYS A 346 -10.92 -21.24 -1.02
C CYS A 346 -12.26 -21.99 -1.04
N LYS A 347 -12.23 -23.27 -0.68
CA LYS A 347 -13.41 -24.16 -0.66
C LYS A 347 -14.03 -24.24 0.74
N PRO A 348 -15.34 -24.53 0.86
CA PRO A 348 -15.97 -24.76 2.14
C PRO A 348 -15.37 -25.99 2.84
N ILE A 349 -15.15 -25.90 4.14
CA ILE A 349 -14.87 -27.07 4.99
C ILE A 349 -16.18 -27.77 5.37
N ASP A 350 -16.06 -29.01 5.85
CA ASP A 350 -17.18 -29.78 6.35
C ASP A 350 -17.96 -28.98 7.41
N SER A 351 -19.29 -29.03 7.34
CA SER A 351 -20.23 -28.30 8.20
C SER A 351 -20.18 -26.76 8.14
N PHE A 352 -19.31 -26.13 7.33
CA PHE A 352 -19.31 -24.67 7.22
C PHE A 352 -20.62 -24.12 6.64
N LEU A 353 -21.12 -24.72 5.56
CA LEU A 353 -22.39 -24.29 4.95
C LEU A 353 -23.60 -24.52 5.86
N GLU A 354 -23.65 -25.67 6.55
CA GLU A 354 -24.69 -26.01 7.53
C GLU A 354 -24.68 -25.02 8.70
N PHE A 355 -23.50 -24.63 9.16
CA PHE A 355 -23.35 -23.61 10.19
C PHE A 355 -23.87 -22.26 9.72
N LEU A 356 -23.56 -21.83 8.48
CA LEU A 356 -24.09 -20.58 7.94
C LEU A 356 -25.63 -20.61 7.83
N ASP A 357 -26.21 -21.74 7.42
CA ASP A 357 -27.67 -21.92 7.39
C ASP A 357 -28.29 -21.74 8.80
N HIS A 358 -27.68 -22.36 9.81
CA HIS A 358 -28.12 -22.23 11.21
C HIS A 358 -27.95 -20.79 11.74
N GLU A 359 -26.82 -20.15 11.47
CA GLU A 359 -26.52 -18.78 11.91
C GLU A 359 -27.48 -17.76 11.28
N ILE A 360 -27.85 -17.93 10.00
CA ILE A 360 -28.85 -17.09 9.34
C ILE A 360 -30.23 -17.28 9.98
N ALA A 361 -30.62 -18.52 10.30
CA ALA A 361 -31.90 -18.83 10.92
C ALA A 361 -32.00 -18.34 12.38
N SER A 362 -30.89 -18.33 13.12
CA SER A 362 -30.83 -17.91 14.52
C SER A 362 -30.68 -16.41 14.71
N THR A 363 -30.21 -15.67 13.70
CA THR A 363 -30.02 -14.22 13.78
C THR A 363 -31.35 -13.48 13.56
N HIS A 364 -31.81 -12.74 14.58
CA HIS A 364 -33.04 -11.93 14.49
C HIS A 364 -32.90 -10.71 13.54
N SER A 365 -34.02 -10.25 12.98
CA SER A 365 -34.10 -9.24 11.90
C SER A 365 -33.56 -7.85 12.21
N GLU A 366 -33.10 -7.59 13.43
CA GLU A 366 -32.61 -6.27 13.86
C GLU A 366 -31.24 -5.90 13.25
N ASN A 367 -30.48 -6.88 12.72
CA ASN A 367 -29.16 -6.63 12.15
C ASN A 367 -29.07 -7.04 10.66
N ASN A 368 -29.83 -6.33 9.82
CA ASN A 368 -30.02 -6.65 8.40
C ASN A 368 -28.69 -6.67 7.60
N SER A 369 -27.72 -5.83 7.96
CA SER A 369 -26.40 -5.79 7.29
C SER A 369 -25.62 -7.10 7.48
N TYR A 370 -25.55 -7.60 8.73
CA TYR A 370 -24.84 -8.83 9.05
C TYR A 370 -25.49 -10.05 8.39
N ILE A 371 -26.83 -10.15 8.42
CA ILE A 371 -27.59 -11.23 7.75
C ILE A 371 -27.36 -11.20 6.23
N THR A 372 -27.32 -10.01 5.64
CA THR A 372 -27.04 -9.84 4.20
C THR A 372 -25.64 -10.34 3.85
N LEU A 373 -24.64 -10.01 4.68
CA LEU A 373 -23.27 -10.49 4.49
C LEU A 373 -23.17 -12.03 4.64
N LEU A 374 -23.78 -12.59 5.68
CA LEU A 374 -23.85 -14.05 5.88
C LEU A 374 -24.46 -14.75 4.66
N SER A 375 -25.60 -14.25 4.18
CA SER A 375 -26.31 -14.81 3.02
C SER A 375 -25.47 -14.71 1.75
N SER A 376 -24.78 -13.58 1.56
CA SER A 376 -23.86 -13.38 0.44
C SER A 376 -22.70 -14.37 0.48
N VAL A 377 -22.05 -14.54 1.64
CA VAL A 377 -20.96 -15.53 1.81
C VAL A 377 -21.47 -16.93 1.57
N GLN A 378 -22.63 -17.29 2.11
CA GLN A 378 -23.21 -18.61 1.90
C GLN A 378 -23.43 -18.90 0.40
N TYR A 379 -24.01 -17.95 -0.34
CA TYR A 379 -24.20 -18.08 -1.79
C TYR A 379 -22.87 -18.30 -2.52
N LEU A 380 -21.84 -17.50 -2.20
CA LEU A 380 -20.50 -17.60 -2.81
C LEU A 380 -19.83 -18.96 -2.58
N PHE A 381 -20.07 -19.59 -1.42
CA PHE A 381 -19.50 -20.89 -1.09
C PHE A 381 -20.34 -22.08 -1.58
N LYS A 382 -21.64 -21.88 -1.87
CA LYS A 382 -22.52 -22.87 -2.52
C LYS A 382 -22.26 -22.96 -4.03
N ASP A 383 -21.98 -21.82 -4.67
CA ASP A 383 -21.70 -21.80 -6.10
C ASP A 383 -20.26 -22.26 -6.39
N SER A 384 -20.14 -23.34 -7.17
CA SER A 384 -18.84 -23.90 -7.57
C SER A 384 -18.10 -23.04 -8.60
N ASN A 385 -18.78 -22.08 -9.21
CA ASN A 385 -18.27 -21.19 -10.27
C ASN A 385 -18.12 -19.71 -9.83
N ALA A 386 -18.44 -19.36 -8.58
CA ALA A 386 -18.41 -17.99 -8.06
C ALA A 386 -17.05 -17.55 -7.53
#